data_AF-A0A1Z5LBR0-F1
#
_entry.id   AF-A0A1Z5LBR0-F1
#
_cell.length_a   1.000
_cell.length_b   1.000
_cell.length_c   1.000
_cell.angle_alpha   90.00
_cell.angle_beta   90.00
_cell.angle_gamma   90.00
#
_symmetry.space_group_name_H-M   'P 1'
#
loop_
_entity.id
_entity.type
_entity.pdbx_description
1 polymer ?
#
loop_
_entity_poly.entity_id
_entity_poly.type
_entity_poly.pdbx_seq_one_letter_code
_entity_poly.pdbx_strand_id
1 'polypeptide(L)'
;MNDFFTVNIKLDAASIVLFMAGFVTRMWRLEEPRGIVFDELHYGKFASLYMKNTFFFDSHPPLGKQLVALAGYLAGFDGNAQFDRIGGTYGSSVPLWSLRAVPAIFGSLQEAI
;
A
#
# COMPACT_ATOMS: atom_id res chain seq x y z
N MET A 1 19.69 28.00 -23.01
CA MET A 1 20.75 26.98 -23.21
C MET A 1 20.58 26.01 -22.05
N ASN A 2 20.26 24.75 -22.35
CA ASN A 2 19.72 23.79 -21.39
C ASN A 2 20.82 23.33 -20.42
N ASP A 3 20.73 23.73 -19.16
CA ASP A 3 21.52 23.12 -18.10
C ASP A 3 20.93 21.74 -17.82
N PHE A 4 21.54 20.73 -18.44
CA PHE A 4 21.18 19.33 -18.23
C PHE A 4 21.50 18.97 -16.77
N PHE A 5 20.44 18.85 -15.97
CA PHE A 5 20.49 18.32 -14.61
C PHE A 5 21.19 16.95 -14.62
N THR A 6 22.41 16.91 -14.12
CA THR A 6 23.26 15.70 -14.11
C THR A 6 23.16 15.04 -12.74
N VAL A 7 22.39 13.95 -12.65
CA VAL A 7 22.30 13.14 -11.43
C VAL A 7 23.41 12.10 -11.44
N ASN A 8 24.37 12.23 -10.54
CA ASN A 8 25.37 11.20 -10.30
C ASN A 8 24.86 10.22 -9.24
N ILE A 9 24.31 9.08 -9.67
CA ILE A 9 23.90 8.01 -8.77
C ILE A 9 25.12 7.09 -8.55
N LYS A 10 25.64 7.05 -7.32
CA LYS A 10 26.63 6.06 -6.90
C LYS A 10 25.90 4.93 -6.18
N LEU A 11 25.63 3.83 -6.88
CA LEU A 11 25.04 2.65 -6.29
C LEU A 11 26.15 1.73 -5.78
N ASP A 12 26.20 1.55 -4.46
CA ASP A 12 27.06 0.53 -3.87
C ASP A 12 26.43 -0.85 -4.05
N ALA A 13 27.26 -1.85 -4.32
CA ALA A 13 26.80 -3.23 -4.49
C ALA A 13 26.09 -3.74 -3.22
N ALA A 14 26.55 -3.32 -2.04
CA ALA A 14 25.90 -3.65 -0.77
C ALA A 14 24.49 -3.06 -0.68
N SER A 15 24.28 -1.80 -1.10
CA SER A 15 22.95 -1.15 -1.11
C SER A 15 21.98 -1.84 -2.06
N ILE A 16 22.44 -2.28 -3.23
CA ILE A 16 21.60 -3.05 -4.17
C ILE A 16 21.19 -4.39 -3.55
N VAL A 17 22.13 -5.10 -2.92
CA VAL A 17 21.84 -6.39 -2.27
C VAL A 17 20.85 -6.20 -1.12
N LEU A 18 21.02 -5.15 -0.31
CA LEU A 18 20.11 -4.83 0.79
C LEU A 18 18.71 -4.47 0.29
N PHE A 19 18.61 -3.64 -0.76
CA PHE A 19 17.33 -3.32 -1.39
C PHE A 19 16.63 -4.56 -1.92
N MET A 20 17.34 -5.43 -2.65
CA MET A 20 16.76 -6.66 -3.19
C MET A 20 16.30 -7.61 -2.08
N ALA A 21 17.09 -7.76 -1.01
CA ALA A 21 16.72 -8.56 0.14
C ALA A 21 15.49 -7.97 0.87
N GLY A 22 15.45 -6.66 1.09
CA GLY A 22 14.32 -5.95 1.69
C GLY A 22 13.05 -6.03 0.83
N PHE A 23 13.18 -5.88 -0.48
CA PHE A 23 12.09 -6.00 -1.43
C PHE A 23 11.48 -7.40 -1.42
N VAL A 24 12.31 -8.45 -1.53
CA VAL A 24 11.83 -9.84 -1.54
C VAL A 24 11.17 -10.19 -0.22
N THR A 25 11.78 -9.83 0.92
CA THR A 25 11.23 -10.15 2.24
C THR A 25 9.90 -9.44 2.52
N ARG A 26 9.74 -8.17 2.13
CA ARG A 26 8.49 -7.42 2.31
C ARG A 26 7.37 -7.85 1.35
N MET A 27 7.74 -8.27 0.13
CA MET A 27 6.75 -8.78 -0.84
C MET A 27 6.38 -10.25 -0.61
N TRP A 28 7.08 -10.94 0.28
CA TRP A 28 6.81 -12.35 0.53
C TRP A 28 5.53 -12.52 1.36
N ARG A 29 4.55 -13.26 0.81
CA ARG A 29 3.31 -13.66 1.49
C ARG A 29 2.48 -12.48 2.04
N LEU A 30 2.29 -11.43 1.23
CA LEU A 30 1.42 -10.30 1.64
C LEU A 30 -0.01 -10.72 1.99
N GLU A 31 -0.52 -11.83 1.45
CA GLU A 31 -1.88 -12.30 1.74
C GLU A 31 -2.04 -12.87 3.16
N GLU A 32 -0.95 -13.20 3.85
CA GLU A 32 -0.98 -13.70 5.22
C GLU A 32 -0.57 -12.62 6.23
N PRO A 33 -1.32 -12.46 7.34
CA PRO A 33 -2.53 -13.18 7.73
C PRO A 33 -3.77 -12.72 6.96
N ARG A 34 -4.72 -13.63 6.70
CA ARG A 34 -6.03 -13.33 6.05
C ARG A 34 -7.08 -12.74 7.01
N GLY A 35 -6.63 -12.08 8.07
CA GLY A 35 -7.47 -11.38 9.04
C GLY A 35 -7.23 -9.89 9.00
N ILE A 36 -8.26 -9.10 9.31
CA ILE A 36 -8.17 -7.64 9.37
C ILE A 36 -7.21 -7.24 10.48
N VAL A 37 -6.09 -6.60 10.14
CA VAL A 37 -5.12 -6.08 11.11
C VAL A 37 -5.55 -4.67 11.57
N PHE A 38 -5.06 -4.23 12.73
CA PHE A 38 -5.45 -2.99 13.43
C PHE A 38 -5.67 -1.78 12.49
N ASP A 39 -4.65 -1.38 11.73
CA ASP A 39 -4.75 -0.19 10.86
C ASP A 39 -5.56 -0.49 9.57
N GLU A 40 -5.57 -1.73 9.09
CA GLU A 40 -6.29 -2.10 7.88
C GLU A 40 -7.81 -1.93 8.00
N LEU A 41 -8.34 -2.00 9.22
CA LEU A 41 -9.75 -1.69 9.50
C LEU A 41 -10.09 -0.25 9.08
N HIS A 42 -9.25 0.71 9.46
CA HIS A 42 -9.47 2.13 9.16
C HIS A 42 -9.18 2.43 7.69
N TYR A 43 -8.03 2.00 7.19
CA TYR A 43 -7.64 2.24 5.79
C TYR A 43 -8.57 1.54 4.79
N GLY A 44 -9.04 0.33 5.10
CA GLY A 44 -10.01 -0.40 4.28
C GLY A 44 -11.38 0.31 4.22
N LYS A 45 -11.84 0.85 5.35
CA LYS A 45 -13.06 1.67 5.41
C LYS A 45 -12.92 2.95 4.58
N PHE A 46 -11.80 3.65 4.69
CA PHE A 46 -11.53 4.84 3.87
C PHE A 46 -11.41 4.52 2.38
N ALA A 47 -10.72 3.43 2.01
CA ALA A 47 -10.65 2.97 0.62
C ALA A 47 -12.05 2.68 0.05
N SER A 48 -12.93 2.07 0.84
CA SER A 48 -14.32 1.82 0.47
C SER A 48 -15.12 3.12 0.28
N LEU A 49 -14.90 4.11 1.14
CA LEU A 49 -15.52 5.43 1.02
C LEU A 49 -15.02 6.21 -0.21
N TYR A 50 -13.74 6.07 -0.56
CA TYR A 50 -13.18 6.61 -1.80
C TYR A 50 -13.80 5.96 -3.04
N MET A 51 -13.96 4.63 -3.06
CA MET A 51 -14.62 3.94 -4.19
C MET A 51 -16.09 4.39 -4.34
N LYS A 52 -16.76 4.64 -3.21
CA LYS A 52 -18.15 5.11 -3.16
C LYS A 52 -18.30 6.63 -3.35
N ASN A 53 -17.21 7.36 -3.60
CA ASN A 53 -17.20 8.83 -3.71
C ASN A 53 -17.94 9.53 -2.55
N THR A 54 -17.88 8.94 -1.35
CA THR A 54 -18.59 9.46 -0.17
C THR A 54 -17.62 10.32 0.63
N PHE A 55 -18.02 11.56 0.92
CA PHE A 55 -17.21 12.45 1.75
C PHE A 55 -17.05 11.89 3.17
N PHE A 56 -15.83 11.93 3.68
CA PHE A 56 -15.51 11.57 5.06
C PHE A 56 -14.48 12.55 5.61
N PHE A 57 -14.47 12.71 6.92
CA PHE A 57 -13.49 13.52 7.62
C PHE A 57 -12.45 12.63 8.30
N ASP A 58 -11.17 12.97 8.15
CA ASP A 58 -10.08 12.33 8.87
C ASP A 58 -9.01 13.35 9.25
N SER A 59 -8.31 13.08 10.35
CA SER A 59 -7.23 13.94 10.86
C SER A 59 -5.95 13.85 10.02
N HIS A 60 -5.73 12.75 9.30
CA HIS A 60 -4.49 12.52 8.55
C HIS A 60 -4.59 13.00 7.10
N PRO A 61 -3.44 13.40 6.49
CA PRO A 61 -3.39 13.75 5.07
C PRO A 61 -3.99 12.66 4.16
N PRO A 62 -4.64 13.05 3.03
CA PRO A 62 -5.38 12.12 2.19
C PRO A 62 -4.52 11.25 1.27
N LEU A 63 -3.31 11.71 0.91
CA LEU A 63 -2.49 11.09 -0.15
C LEU A 63 -2.23 9.59 0.07
N GLY A 64 -1.83 9.18 1.28
CA GLY A 64 -1.55 7.77 1.56
C GLY A 64 -2.79 6.89 1.36
N LYS A 65 -3.98 7.38 1.76
CA LYS A 65 -5.23 6.63 1.59
C LYS A 65 -5.69 6.60 0.15
N GLN A 66 -5.45 7.67 -0.60
CA GLN A 66 -5.75 7.72 -2.04
C GLN A 66 -4.88 6.74 -2.82
N LEU A 67 -3.60 6.59 -2.46
CA LEU A 67 -2.73 5.59 -3.09
C LEU A 67 -3.20 4.15 -2.81
N VAL A 68 -3.60 3.85 -1.57
CA VAL A 68 -4.16 2.55 -1.21
C VAL A 68 -5.49 2.30 -1.91
N ALA A 69 -6.37 3.31 -1.96
CA ALA A 69 -7.64 3.23 -2.68
C ALA A 69 -7.42 3.03 -4.18
N LEU A 70 -6.44 3.70 -4.78
CA LEU A 70 -6.06 3.54 -6.20
C LEU A 70 -5.56 2.12 -6.48
N ALA A 71 -4.71 1.56 -5.62
CA ALA A 71 -4.26 0.18 -5.78
C ALA A 71 -5.41 -0.84 -5.65
N GLY A 72 -6.35 -0.59 -4.75
CA GLY A 72 -7.60 -1.36 -4.67
C GLY A 72 -8.42 -1.25 -5.96
N TYR A 73 -8.60 -0.03 -6.48
CA TYR A 73 -9.33 0.24 -7.72
C TYR A 73 -8.72 -0.49 -8.92
N LEU A 74 -7.39 -0.43 -9.09
CA LEU A 74 -6.67 -1.14 -10.15
C LEU A 74 -6.81 -2.67 -10.04
N ALA A 75 -7.04 -3.18 -8.83
CA ALA A 75 -7.26 -4.59 -8.56
C ALA A 75 -8.74 -5.02 -8.61
N GLY A 76 -9.64 -4.12 -9.00
CA GLY A 76 -11.07 -4.41 -9.14
C GLY A 76 -11.87 -4.33 -7.84
N PHE A 77 -11.39 -3.61 -6.82
CA PHE A 77 -12.14 -3.39 -5.59
C PHE A 77 -13.34 -2.46 -5.81
N ASP A 78 -14.54 -2.93 -5.47
CA ASP A 78 -15.82 -2.22 -5.66
C ASP A 78 -16.22 -1.33 -4.47
N GLY A 79 -15.46 -1.36 -3.36
CA GLY A 79 -15.77 -0.62 -2.14
C GLY A 79 -16.94 -1.17 -1.32
N ASN A 80 -17.44 -2.37 -1.65
CA ASN A 80 -18.58 -2.96 -0.94
C ASN A 80 -18.19 -3.83 0.26
N ALA A 81 -16.90 -3.90 0.60
CA ALA A 81 -16.44 -4.63 1.77
C ALA A 81 -16.74 -3.88 3.08
N GLN A 82 -17.14 -4.64 4.11
CA GLN A 82 -17.34 -4.15 5.47
C GLN A 82 -16.14 -4.53 6.33
N PHE A 83 -15.55 -3.54 6.99
CA PHE A 83 -14.41 -3.68 7.89
C PHE A 83 -14.88 -3.41 9.32
N ASP A 84 -15.47 -4.41 9.98
CA ASP A 84 -16.18 -4.21 11.24
C ASP A 84 -15.33 -4.46 12.49
N ARG A 85 -14.45 -5.48 12.45
CA ARG A 85 -13.65 -5.89 13.61
C ARG A 85 -12.25 -6.35 13.23
N ILE A 86 -11.30 -6.06 14.11
CA ILE A 86 -9.93 -6.59 14.03
C ILE A 86 -9.98 -8.10 14.22
N GLY A 87 -9.22 -8.84 13.41
CA GLY A 87 -9.24 -10.30 13.35
C GLY A 87 -10.45 -10.88 12.60
N GLY A 88 -11.34 -10.04 12.06
CA GLY A 88 -12.39 -10.47 11.16
C GLY A 88 -11.83 -11.01 9.85
N THR A 89 -12.58 -11.90 9.20
CA THR A 89 -12.24 -12.39 7.86
C THR A 89 -12.59 -11.37 6.79
N TYR A 90 -11.74 -11.22 5.78
CA TYR A 90 -12.06 -10.37 4.63
C TYR A 90 -13.18 -10.97 3.77
N GLY A 91 -13.98 -10.09 3.17
CA GLY A 91 -14.88 -10.49 2.09
C GLY A 91 -14.11 -10.98 0.87
N SER A 92 -14.69 -11.91 0.13
CA SER A 92 -14.07 -12.53 -1.06
C SER A 92 -13.72 -11.52 -2.16
N SER A 93 -14.34 -10.33 -2.15
CA SER A 93 -14.12 -9.25 -3.11
C SER A 93 -12.96 -8.31 -2.78
N VAL A 94 -12.29 -8.48 -1.63
CA VAL A 94 -11.19 -7.58 -1.21
C VAL A 94 -9.85 -8.07 -1.81
N PRO A 95 -9.21 -7.29 -2.70
CA PRO A 95 -7.89 -7.63 -3.22
C PRO A 95 -6.80 -7.32 -2.18
N LEU A 96 -6.59 -8.26 -1.25
CA LEU A 96 -5.65 -8.13 -0.13
C LEU A 96 -4.23 -7.82 -0.57
N TRP A 97 -3.76 -8.55 -1.58
CA TRP A 97 -2.41 -8.41 -2.09
C TRP A 97 -2.15 -6.97 -2.54
N SER A 98 -3.06 -6.38 -3.32
CA SER A 98 -2.91 -5.03 -3.89
C SER A 98 -2.97 -3.93 -2.83
N LEU A 99 -3.83 -4.08 -1.82
CA LEU A 99 -3.93 -3.12 -0.71
C LEU A 99 -2.64 -3.12 0.13
N ARG A 100 -2.03 -4.29 0.35
CA ARG A 100 -0.77 -4.44 1.08
C ARG A 100 0.48 -4.17 0.23
N ALA A 101 0.37 -4.27 -1.10
CA ALA A 101 1.48 -4.01 -2.01
C ALA A 101 1.94 -2.55 -1.92
N VAL A 102 1.03 -1.59 -1.75
CA VAL A 102 1.37 -0.16 -1.61
C VAL A 102 2.35 0.07 -0.46
N PRO A 103 2.02 -0.25 0.82
CA PRO A 103 2.97 -0.06 1.91
C PRO A 103 4.22 -0.94 1.77
N ALA A 104 4.13 -2.13 1.18
CA ALA A 104 5.30 -2.98 0.95
C ALA A 104 6.30 -2.37 -0.05
N ILE A 105 5.81 -1.79 -1.16
CA ILE A 105 6.64 -1.12 -2.16
C ILE A 105 7.33 0.10 -1.55
N PHE A 106 6.58 1.00 -0.91
CA PHE A 106 7.16 2.19 -0.30
C PHE A 106 8.13 1.83 0.84
N GLY A 107 7.80 0.81 1.64
CA GLY A 107 8.70 0.30 2.68
C GLY A 107 9.98 -0.32 2.13
N SER A 108 9.92 -1.01 0.99
CA SER A 108 11.11 -1.56 0.32
C SER A 108 11.98 -0.47 -0.31
N LEU A 109 11.37 0.59 -0.85
CA LEU A 109 12.09 1.71 -1.45
C LEU A 109 12.87 2.52 -0.40
N GLN A 110 12.36 2.60 0.83
CA GLN A 110 13.03 3.28 1.93
C GLN A 110 14.41 2.67 2.26
N GLU A 111 14.61 1.37 2.03
CA GLU A 111 15.89 0.68 2.30
C GLU A 111 16.97 0.98 1.24
N ALA A 112 16.59 1.59 0.10
CA ALA A 112 17.50 1.90 -1.00
C ALA A 112 18.15 3.29 -0.93
N ILE A 113 17.84 4.07 0.11
CA ILE A 113 18.27 5.47 0.28
C ILE A 113 19.22 5.56 1.47
#